data_AF-A0AAX3NLD6-F1
#
_entry.id   AF-A0AAX3NLD6-F1
#
_cell.length_a   1.000
_cell.length_b   1.000
_cell.length_c   1.000
_cell.angle_alpha   90.00
_cell.angle_beta   90.00
_cell.angle_gamma   90.00
#
_symmetry.space_group_name_H-M   'P 1'
#
loop_
_entity.id
_entity.type
_entity.pdbx_description
1 polymer ?
#
loop_
_entity_poly.entity_id
_entity_poly.type
_entity_poly.pdbx_seq_one_letter_code
_entity_poly.pdbx_strand_id
1 'polypeptide(L)'
;MSSTQKLTTAGIRYRLFIAQKSLRWLAAKLGWDVSKLSRRLAGQPAFKVDELDMICEALGVSFEELLTIPVDMQEKFFGTGTPDLEVTA
;
A
#
# COMPACT_ATOMS: atom_id res chain seq x y z
N MET A 1 -6.05 -11.83 -8.42
CA MET A 1 -4.80 -11.32 -7.82
C MET A 1 -3.94 -12.48 -7.36
N SER A 2 -2.65 -12.46 -7.69
CA SER A 2 -1.67 -13.41 -7.17
C SER A 2 -1.39 -13.16 -5.68
N SER A 3 -0.87 -14.15 -4.97
CA SER A 3 -0.51 -14.03 -3.54
C SER A 3 0.49 -12.90 -3.29
N THR A 4 1.47 -12.72 -4.19
CA THR A 4 2.46 -11.63 -4.12
C THR A 4 1.79 -10.25 -4.25
N GLN A 5 0.81 -10.10 -5.15
CA GLN A 5 0.06 -8.86 -5.29
C GLN A 5 -0.77 -8.55 -4.03
N LYS A 6 -1.40 -9.57 -3.44
CA LYS A 6 -2.14 -9.38 -2.17
C LYS A 6 -1.20 -8.91 -1.07
N LEU A 7 -0.02 -9.53 -0.94
CA LEU A 7 0.97 -9.19 0.06
C LEU A 7 1.51 -7.76 -0.11
N THR A 8 1.86 -7.34 -1.33
CA THR A 8 2.35 -5.98 -1.58
C THR A 8 1.26 -4.93 -1.32
N THR A 9 0.02 -5.17 -1.78
CA THR A 9 -1.10 -4.24 -1.52
C THR A 9 -1.43 -4.12 -0.03
N ALA A 10 -1.44 -5.23 0.70
CA ALA A 10 -1.64 -5.25 2.15
C ALA A 10 -0.49 -4.53 2.86
N GLY A 11 0.74 -4.75 2.43
CA GLY A 11 1.95 -4.13 2.96
C GLY A 11 1.91 -2.62 2.84
N ILE A 12 1.56 -2.11 1.65
CA ILE A 12 1.40 -0.67 1.41
C ILE A 12 0.34 -0.07 2.34
N ARG A 13 -0.83 -0.71 2.46
CA ARG A 13 -1.92 -0.23 3.34
C ARG A 13 -1.49 -0.23 4.82
N TYR A 14 -0.81 -1.28 5.25
CA TYR A 14 -0.28 -1.39 6.61
C TYR A 14 0.75 -0.29 6.90
N ARG A 15 1.70 -0.07 5.99
CA ARG A 15 2.73 0.98 6.14
C ARG A 15 2.14 2.39 6.17
N LEU A 16 1.10 2.64 5.38
CA LEU A 16 0.34 3.89 5.44
C LEU A 16 -0.38 4.07 6.78
N PHE A 17 -0.99 2.99 7.28
CA PHE A 17 -1.69 2.99 8.57
C PHE A 17 -0.74 3.32 9.73
N ILE A 18 0.40 2.63 9.84
CA ILE A 18 1.37 2.90 10.93
C ILE A 18 1.99 4.29 10.84
N ALA A 19 2.20 4.80 9.61
CA ALA A 19 2.74 6.12 9.37
C ALA A 19 1.69 7.24 9.51
N GLN A 20 0.42 6.87 9.75
CA GLN A 20 -0.73 7.78 9.77
C GLN A 20 -0.79 8.66 8.51
N LYS A 21 -0.50 8.06 7.34
CA LYS A 21 -0.53 8.73 6.04
C LYS A 21 -1.70 8.23 5.21
N SER A 22 -2.32 9.15 4.48
CA SER A 22 -3.39 8.81 3.55
C SER A 22 -2.85 8.30 2.22
N LEU A 23 -3.70 7.61 1.45
CA LEU A 23 -3.39 7.27 0.06
C LEU A 23 -3.10 8.51 -0.80
N ARG A 24 -3.78 9.62 -0.51
CA ARG A 24 -3.54 10.91 -1.18
C ARG A 24 -2.13 11.42 -0.92
N TRP A 25 -1.62 11.29 0.30
CA TRP A 25 -0.25 11.67 0.63
C TRP A 25 0.77 10.86 -0.20
N LEU A 26 0.58 9.54 -0.29
CA LEU A 26 1.48 8.67 -1.06
C LEU A 26 1.42 9.02 -2.56
N ALA A 27 0.22 9.20 -3.10
CA ALA A 27 0.04 9.61 -4.48
C ALA A 27 0.75 10.94 -4.79
N ALA A 28 0.61 11.94 -3.90
CA ALA A 28 1.29 13.22 -4.03
C ALA A 28 2.82 13.08 -3.96
N LYS A 29 3.34 12.23 -3.06
CA LYS A 29 4.78 11.98 -2.91
C LYS A 29 5.39 11.32 -4.15
N LEU A 30 4.63 10.47 -4.83
CA LEU A 30 5.04 9.75 -6.04
C LEU A 30 4.74 10.52 -7.34
N GLY A 31 4.04 11.66 -7.27
CA GLY A 31 3.54 12.37 -8.45
C GLY A 31 2.50 11.56 -9.24
N TRP A 32 1.72 10.71 -8.57
CA TRP A 32 0.70 9.86 -9.18
C TRP A 32 -0.71 10.39 -8.91
N ASP A 33 -1.64 10.02 -9.79
CA ASP A 33 -3.06 10.22 -9.54
C ASP A 33 -3.58 9.24 -8.46
N VAL A 34 -4.47 9.72 -7.57
CA VAL A 34 -5.03 8.90 -6.49
C VAL A 34 -5.84 7.72 -7.04
N SER A 35 -6.56 7.91 -8.15
CA SER A 35 -7.33 6.86 -8.82
C SER A 35 -6.40 5.81 -9.41
N LYS A 36 -5.26 6.23 -9.97
CA LYS A 36 -4.21 5.33 -10.46
C LYS A 36 -3.66 4.43 -9.35
N LEU A 37 -3.40 4.99 -8.16
CA LEU A 37 -2.91 4.24 -7.00
C LEU A 37 -3.99 3.33 -6.41
N SER A 38 -5.22 3.84 -6.26
CA SER A 38 -6.38 3.09 -5.77
C SER A 38 -6.65 1.85 -6.62
N ARG A 39 -6.62 1.99 -7.96
CA ARG A 39 -6.86 0.86 -8.86
C ARG A 39 -5.78 -0.24 -8.76
N ARG A 40 -4.50 0.16 -8.57
CA ARG A 40 -3.40 -0.80 -8.33
C ARG A 40 -3.56 -1.52 -7.00
N LEU A 41 -4.01 -0.83 -5.96
CA LEU A 41 -4.32 -1.44 -4.66
C LEU A 41 -5.54 -2.37 -4.71
N ALA A 42 -6.46 -2.14 -5.64
CA ALA A 42 -7.53 -3.09 -5.97
C ALA A 42 -7.04 -4.27 -6.84
N GLY A 43 -5.75 -4.28 -7.21
CA GLY A 43 -5.11 -5.38 -7.94
C GLY A 43 -5.17 -5.28 -9.46
N GLN A 44 -5.53 -4.14 -10.03
CA GLN A 44 -5.66 -3.96 -11.49
C GLN A 44 -5.11 -2.61 -11.98
N PRO A 45 -3.93 -2.53 -12.63
CA PRO A 45 -2.90 -3.57 -12.81
C PRO A 45 -2.06 -3.77 -11.54
N ALA A 46 -1.22 -4.81 -11.53
CA ALA A 46 -0.22 -5.02 -10.49
C ALA A 46 0.83 -3.91 -10.46
N PHE A 47 1.44 -3.68 -9.30
CA PHE A 47 2.63 -2.84 -9.21
C PHE A 47 3.81 -3.48 -9.93
N LYS A 48 4.56 -2.67 -10.67
CA LYS A 48 5.88 -3.04 -11.20
C LYS A 48 6.94 -2.96 -10.10
N VAL A 49 8.10 -3.58 -10.32
CA VAL A 49 9.23 -3.53 -9.37
C VAL A 49 9.67 -2.08 -9.13
N ASP A 50 9.93 -1.30 -10.19
CA ASP A 50 10.31 0.11 -10.06
C ASP A 50 9.25 0.95 -9.31
N GLU A 51 7.97 0.62 -9.49
CA GLU A 51 6.87 1.28 -8.76
C GLU A 51 6.88 0.93 -7.27
N LEU A 52 7.25 -0.31 -6.92
CA LEU A 52 7.40 -0.75 -5.52
C LEU A 52 8.61 -0.10 -4.87
N ASP A 53 9.73 0.03 -5.58
CA ASP A 53 10.92 0.71 -5.07
C ASP A 53 10.63 2.18 -4.75
N MET A 54 9.94 2.90 -5.65
CA MET A 54 9.51 4.27 -5.38
C MET A 54 8.59 4.38 -4.16
N ILE A 55 7.69 3.40 -3.96
CA ILE A 55 6.79 3.36 -2.80
C ILE A 55 7.58 3.10 -1.51
N CYS A 56 8.54 2.18 -1.55
CA CYS A 56 9.46 1.89 -0.44
C CYS A 56 10.26 3.14 -0.05
N GLU A 57 10.84 3.85 -1.03
CA GLU A 57 11.54 5.11 -0.80
C GLU A 57 10.62 6.18 -0.21
N ALA A 58 9.41 6.34 -0.74
CA ALA A 58 8.44 7.30 -0.24
C ALA A 58 8.03 7.02 1.21
N LEU A 59 7.92 5.74 1.58
CA LEU A 59 7.57 5.29 2.93
C LEU A 59 8.78 5.19 3.87
N GLY A 60 10.01 5.27 3.35
CA GLY A 60 11.24 5.13 4.12
C GLY A 60 11.45 3.71 4.67
N VAL A 61 11.04 2.68 3.93
CA VAL A 61 11.13 1.26 4.34
C VAL A 61 11.78 0.42 3.27
N SER A 62 12.39 -0.70 3.65
CA SER A 62 12.88 -1.69 2.69
C SER A 62 11.72 -2.48 2.05
N PHE A 63 12.01 -3.20 0.95
CA PHE A 63 11.01 -4.08 0.35
C PHE A 63 10.60 -5.24 1.27
N GLU A 64 11.55 -5.82 2.01
CA GLU A 64 11.27 -6.86 3.01
C GLU A 64 10.36 -6.34 4.13
N GLU A 65 10.63 -5.11 4.60
CA GLU A 65 9.78 -4.44 5.57
C GLU A 65 8.37 -4.19 5.02
N LEU A 66 8.26 -3.77 3.75
CA LEU A 66 6.95 -3.59 3.10
C LEU A 66 6.13 -4.89 3.13
N LEU A 67 6.76 -6.04 2.93
CA LEU A 67 6.11 -7.35 2.94
C LEU A 67 5.87 -7.91 4.35
N THR A 68 6.46 -7.31 5.37
CA THR A 68 6.35 -7.77 6.75
C THR A 68 5.13 -7.13 7.43
N ILE A 69 4.03 -7.89 7.45
CA ILE A 69 2.79 -7.51 8.13
C ILE A 69 2.62 -8.45 9.34
N PRO A 70 2.44 -7.91 10.57
CA PRO A 70 2.13 -8.70 11.75
C PRO A 70 0.95 -9.65 11.50
N VAL A 71 1.04 -10.90 11.96
CA VAL A 71 0.08 -11.97 11.65
C VAL A 71 -1.35 -11.59 12.07
N ASP A 72 -1.47 -10.91 13.22
CA ASP A 72 -2.71 -10.35 13.76
C ASP A 72 -3.33 -9.24 12.89
N MET A 73 -2.52 -8.57 12.07
CA MET A 73 -2.95 -7.51 11.15
C MET A 73 -3.17 -8.02 9.72
N GLN A 74 -2.76 -9.25 9.39
CA GLN A 74 -2.90 -9.78 8.03
C GLN A 74 -4.36 -9.84 7.59
N GLU A 75 -5.27 -10.35 8.42
CA GLU A 75 -6.69 -10.43 8.05
C GLU A 75 -7.30 -9.05 7.72
N LYS A 76 -6.87 -7.99 8.43
CA LYS A 76 -7.35 -6.62 8.25
C LYS A 76 -6.93 -6.02 6.91
N PHE A 77 -5.73 -6.33 6.43
CA PHE A 77 -5.14 -5.68 5.25
C PHE A 77 -5.14 -6.55 3.98
N PHE A 78 -5.28 -7.87 4.13
CA PHE A 78 -5.49 -8.82 3.02
C PHE A 78 -6.94 -8.84 2.52
N GLY A 79 -7.89 -8.32 3.30
CA GLY A 79 -9.28 -8.16 2.88
C GLY A 79 -9.44 -7.26 1.64
N THR A 80 -10.42 -7.59 0.80
CA THR A 80 -10.81 -6.77 -0.37
C THR A 80 -11.57 -5.51 0.02
N GLY A 81 -12.03 -5.41 1.28
CA GLY A 81 -12.52 -4.16 1.83
C GLY A 81 -11.33 -3.22 2.02
N THR A 82 -11.33 -2.10 1.32
CA THR A 82 -10.42 -0.99 1.64
C THR A 82 -10.57 -0.74 3.14
N PRO A 83 -9.55 -0.94 3.99
CA PRO A 83 -9.64 -0.39 5.33
C PRO A 83 -9.86 1.10 5.13
N ASP A 84 -10.87 1.68 5.79
CA ASP A 84 -11.11 3.12 5.77
C ASP A 84 -9.82 3.79 6.27
N LEU A 85 -8.97 4.14 5.31
CA LEU A 85 -7.79 4.98 5.48
C LEU A 85 -8.23 6.45 5.38
N GLU A 86 -9.47 6.75 5.79
CA GLU A 86 -9.89 8.09 6.13
C GLU A 86 -9.15 8.47 7.42
N VAL A 87 -7.91 8.91 7.25
CA VAL A 87 -7.21 9.71 8.25
C VAL A 87 -7.99 11.02 8.33
N THR A 88 -8.89 11.12 9.31
CA THR A 88 -9.49 12.39 9.72
C THR A 88 -8.37 13.39 10.03
N ALA A 89 -8.53 14.57 9.43
CA ALA A 89 -7.62 15.71 9.47
C ALA A 89 -7.32 16.24 10.88
#